data_AF-A0AAN6K6Q9-F1
#
_entry.id   AF-A0AAN6K6Q9-F1
#
_cell.length_a   1.000
_cell.length_b   1.000
_cell.length_c   1.000
_cell.angle_alpha   90.00
_cell.angle_beta   90.00
_cell.angle_gamma   90.00
#
_symmetry.space_group_name_H-M   'P 1'
#
loop_
_entity.id
_entity.type
_entity.pdbx_description
1 polymer ?
#
loop_
_entity_poly.entity_id
_entity_poly.type
_entity_poly.pdbx_seq_one_letter_code
_entity_poly.pdbx_strand_id
1 'polypeptide(L)'
;MEDGASEQDAQDRAAARAPPPPPEPRANDTTEAVDSAYSQKSDQPLRLDSAQWDITAISGLAALEMLVEALQDLADAMGDVPPTPPVSRPTTPKTYIDSNGLRRTSSSEATCSMVIGSPEAHPHEPITVAVGADAEETTLQRIAIARRFFSKTAPAFTIAQYLQRLHTFCPHSPGVYLTAAVYCHRLCVADLMVPATNRTIHRLSLAAIRVASKAVEDNKWTQDRISKVGGVSKTQLMNLEVTLCFLLDFDLGVTDTMLAESLKHERAAQR
;
A
#
# COMPACT_ATOMS: atom_id res chain seq x y z
N MET A 1 33.38 -47.35 -69.10
CA MET A 1 33.57 -48.35 -68.03
C MET A 1 34.62 -47.75 -67.12
N GLU A 2 34.32 -47.24 -65.94
CA GLU A 2 33.12 -47.25 -65.13
C GLU A 2 33.27 -46.15 -64.07
N ASP A 3 32.22 -45.36 -63.85
CA ASP A 3 32.07 -44.39 -62.75
C ASP A 3 31.89 -45.12 -61.41
N GLY A 4 32.19 -44.48 -60.27
CA GLY A 4 31.68 -45.01 -59.00
C GLY A 4 32.24 -44.40 -57.71
N ALA A 5 31.43 -43.50 -57.13
CA ALA A 5 31.22 -43.27 -55.69
C ALA A 5 32.37 -42.67 -54.85
N SER A 6 32.14 -41.46 -54.33
CA SER A 6 32.25 -41.11 -52.89
C SER A 6 32.12 -39.60 -52.67
N GLU A 7 30.92 -39.03 -52.81
CA GLU A 7 30.62 -37.64 -52.40
C GLU A 7 29.21 -37.53 -51.78
N GLN A 8 28.81 -38.46 -50.90
CA GLN A 8 27.48 -38.41 -50.26
C GLN A 8 27.48 -38.32 -48.72
N ASP A 9 28.62 -38.42 -48.04
CA ASP A 9 28.65 -38.37 -46.56
C ASP A 9 28.93 -36.97 -45.96
N ALA A 10 29.08 -35.93 -46.77
CA ALA A 10 29.32 -34.56 -46.27
C ALA A 10 28.06 -33.68 -46.20
N GLN A 11 26.90 -34.17 -46.65
CA GLN A 11 25.68 -33.36 -46.74
C GLN A 11 24.65 -33.61 -45.62
N ASP A 12 24.84 -34.62 -44.77
CA ASP A 12 23.82 -35.00 -43.77
C ASP A 12 24.02 -34.39 -42.37
N ARG A 13 24.89 -33.38 -42.24
CA ARG A 13 25.08 -32.63 -40.97
C ARG A 13 24.68 -31.15 -41.01
N ALA A 14 24.06 -30.68 -42.08
CA ALA A 14 23.64 -29.29 -42.25
C ALA A 14 22.11 -29.07 -42.31
N ALA A 15 21.31 -30.03 -41.84
CA ALA A 15 19.85 -29.90 -41.76
C ALA A 15 19.37 -29.63 -40.32
N ALA A 16 20.06 -28.75 -39.57
CA ALA A 16 19.48 -28.16 -38.38
C ALA A 16 18.49 -27.08 -38.82
N ARG A 17 17.24 -27.49 -39.02
CA ARG A 17 16.09 -26.65 -39.36
C ARG A 17 16.06 -25.44 -38.41
N ALA A 18 16.29 -24.24 -38.94
CA ALA A 18 16.23 -23.01 -38.16
C ALA A 18 14.85 -22.89 -37.48
N PRO A 19 14.79 -22.40 -36.22
CA PRO A 19 13.51 -22.19 -35.55
C PRO A 19 12.67 -21.19 -36.36
N PRO A 20 11.33 -21.36 -36.38
CA PRO A 20 10.47 -20.42 -37.08
C PRO A 20 10.67 -18.99 -36.53
N PRO A 21 10.59 -17.97 -37.39
CA PRO A 21 10.68 -16.59 -36.93
C PRO A 21 9.58 -16.28 -35.90
N PRO A 22 9.86 -15.39 -34.92
CA PRO A 22 8.86 -15.00 -33.93
C PRO A 22 7.63 -14.40 -34.65
N PRO A 23 6.41 -14.73 -34.21
CA PRO A 23 5.19 -14.24 -34.84
C PRO A 23 5.15 -12.71 -34.81
N GLU A 24 5.02 -12.09 -35.98
CA GLU A 24 4.90 -10.64 -36.11
C GLU A 24 3.56 -10.18 -35.51
N PRO A 25 3.55 -9.30 -34.49
CA PRO A 25 2.33 -8.98 -33.74
C PRO A 25 1.38 -8.00 -34.46
N ARG A 26 1.55 -7.75 -35.77
CA ARG A 26 0.83 -6.68 -36.48
C ARG A 26 0.36 -7.01 -37.91
N ALA A 27 0.17 -8.29 -38.25
CA ALA A 27 -0.34 -8.67 -39.57
C ALA A 27 -1.88 -8.83 -39.65
N ASN A 28 -2.58 -8.89 -38.52
CA ASN A 28 -4.05 -8.95 -38.51
C ASN A 28 -4.64 -7.61 -38.06
N ASP A 29 -4.79 -6.68 -39.01
CA ASP A 29 -5.69 -5.52 -38.90
C ASP A 29 -7.13 -5.96 -39.21
N THR A 30 -7.55 -7.05 -38.57
CA THR A 30 -8.96 -7.36 -38.37
C THR A 30 -9.26 -6.82 -36.99
N THR A 31 -10.04 -5.75 -36.94
CA THR A 31 -10.78 -5.34 -35.75
C THR A 31 -11.74 -6.47 -35.38
N GLU A 32 -11.21 -7.58 -34.85
CA GLU A 32 -12.02 -8.47 -34.04
C GLU A 32 -12.48 -7.66 -32.84
N ALA A 33 -13.80 -7.49 -32.76
CA ALA A 33 -14.43 -6.81 -31.66
C ALA A 33 -13.94 -7.45 -30.36
N VAL A 34 -13.29 -6.65 -29.54
CA VAL A 34 -12.93 -7.00 -28.16
C VAL A 34 -14.15 -7.67 -27.53
N ASP A 35 -13.94 -8.87 -26.97
CA ASP A 35 -14.97 -9.69 -26.34
C ASP A 35 -16.00 -8.81 -25.60
N SER A 36 -17.25 -8.86 -26.06
CA SER A 36 -18.34 -8.02 -25.55
C SER A 36 -18.67 -8.28 -24.07
N ALA A 37 -18.03 -9.29 -23.46
CA ALA A 37 -18.04 -9.55 -22.01
C ALA A 37 -17.40 -8.43 -21.19
N TYR A 38 -16.46 -7.64 -21.75
CA TYR A 38 -15.92 -6.46 -21.06
C TYR A 38 -16.89 -5.25 -21.06
N SER A 39 -17.94 -5.28 -21.89
CA SER A 39 -18.80 -4.12 -22.16
C SER A 39 -20.09 -4.04 -21.32
N GLN A 40 -20.33 -4.98 -20.40
CA GLN A 40 -21.54 -4.99 -19.57
C GLN A 40 -21.25 -4.84 -18.06
N LYS A 41 -20.28 -3.99 -17.69
CA LYS A 41 -20.10 -3.63 -16.28
C LYS A 41 -21.14 -2.57 -15.90
N SER A 42 -21.94 -2.87 -14.88
CA SER A 42 -22.92 -1.91 -14.37
C SER A 42 -22.20 -0.83 -13.55
N ASP A 43 -22.54 0.43 -13.82
CA ASP A 43 -22.13 1.57 -13.00
C ASP A 43 -23.00 1.71 -11.73
N GLN A 44 -24.01 0.87 -11.55
CA GLN A 44 -24.77 0.84 -10.31
C GLN A 44 -23.97 0.12 -9.21
N PRO A 45 -23.91 0.69 -7.99
CA PRO A 45 -23.37 0.00 -6.82
C PRO A 45 -24.07 -1.35 -6.61
N LEU A 46 -23.31 -2.39 -6.26
CA LEU A 46 -23.88 -3.71 -6.03
C LEU A 46 -24.82 -3.69 -4.81
N ARG A 47 -26.05 -4.21 -4.99
CA ARG A 47 -26.95 -4.53 -3.88
C ARG A 47 -26.52 -5.88 -3.29
N LEU A 48 -26.25 -5.89 -2.00
CA LEU A 48 -25.58 -7.00 -1.28
C LEU A 48 -26.52 -8.16 -0.91
N ASP A 49 -27.70 -8.22 -1.53
CA ASP A 49 -28.77 -9.17 -1.18
C ASP A 49 -28.55 -10.57 -1.81
N SER A 50 -27.62 -10.66 -2.76
CA SER A 50 -27.32 -11.89 -3.52
C SER A 50 -26.11 -12.61 -2.95
N ALA A 51 -26.23 -13.92 -2.70
CA ALA A 51 -25.16 -14.77 -2.17
C ALA A 51 -23.97 -15.00 -3.13
N GLN A 52 -24.03 -14.49 -4.37
CA GLN A 52 -22.94 -14.51 -5.35
C GLN A 52 -22.47 -13.08 -5.59
N TRP A 53 -21.29 -12.76 -5.06
CA TRP A 53 -20.63 -11.49 -5.27
C TRP A 53 -19.68 -11.64 -6.44
N ASP A 54 -20.13 -11.24 -7.62
CA ASP A 54 -19.26 -11.22 -8.78
C ASP A 54 -18.51 -9.87 -8.84
N ILE A 55 -17.29 -9.86 -8.29
CA ILE A 55 -16.37 -8.71 -8.35
C ILE A 55 -16.09 -8.30 -9.80
N THR A 56 -16.26 -9.22 -10.77
CA THR A 56 -16.03 -8.93 -12.18
C THR A 56 -17.20 -8.17 -12.83
N ALA A 57 -18.41 -8.25 -12.24
CA ALA A 57 -19.63 -7.62 -12.75
C ALA A 57 -19.74 -6.12 -12.41
N ILE A 58 -19.03 -5.64 -11.40
CA ILE A 58 -19.05 -4.23 -10.98
C ILE A 58 -18.04 -3.39 -11.76
N SER A 59 -18.43 -2.16 -12.13
CA SER A 59 -17.50 -1.20 -12.75
C SER A 59 -16.52 -0.60 -11.72
N GLY A 60 -15.36 -0.12 -12.20
CA GLY A 60 -14.39 0.53 -11.32
C GLY A 60 -14.94 1.79 -10.66
N LEU A 61 -15.85 2.49 -11.35
CA LEU A 61 -16.51 3.68 -10.84
C LEU A 61 -17.52 3.33 -9.73
N ALA A 62 -18.33 2.30 -9.91
CA ALA A 62 -19.26 1.82 -8.88
C ALA A 62 -18.50 1.38 -7.61
N ALA A 63 -17.36 0.69 -7.76
CA ALA A 63 -16.50 0.33 -6.62
C ALA A 63 -15.86 1.54 -5.93
N LEU A 64 -15.50 2.57 -6.70
CA LEU A 64 -15.03 3.84 -6.14
C LEU A 64 -16.13 4.54 -5.32
N GLU A 65 -17.37 4.56 -5.81
CA GLU A 65 -18.50 5.17 -5.11
C GLU A 65 -18.79 4.47 -3.78
N MET A 66 -18.73 3.13 -3.75
CA MET A 66 -18.85 2.39 -2.49
C MET A 66 -17.74 2.74 -1.49
N LEU A 67 -16.49 2.88 -1.96
CA LEU A 67 -15.38 3.33 -1.10
C LEU A 67 -15.57 4.76 -0.60
N VAL A 68 -16.13 5.65 -1.42
CA VAL A 68 -16.42 7.04 -1.03
C VAL A 68 -17.49 7.07 0.06
N GLU A 69 -18.58 6.33 -0.12
CA GLU A 69 -19.69 6.23 0.84
C GLU A 69 -19.17 5.72 2.19
N ALA A 70 -18.48 4.57 2.19
CA ALA A 70 -17.78 3.99 3.34
C ALA A 70 -16.94 5.01 4.13
N LEU A 71 -16.06 5.74 3.44
CA LEU A 71 -15.16 6.70 4.09
C LEU A 71 -15.88 7.95 4.59
N GLN A 72 -16.92 8.40 3.89
CA GLN A 72 -17.71 9.55 4.27
C GLN A 72 -18.52 9.23 5.53
N ASP A 73 -19.15 8.05 5.58
CA ASP A 73 -19.92 7.60 6.75
C ASP A 73 -19.02 7.44 7.98
N LEU A 74 -17.81 6.89 7.81
CA LEU A 74 -16.83 6.82 8.90
C LEU A 74 -16.41 8.21 9.40
N ALA A 75 -16.18 9.15 8.49
CA ALA A 75 -15.80 10.52 8.84
C ALA A 75 -16.92 11.27 9.57
N ASP A 76 -18.16 11.08 9.12
CA ASP A 76 -19.35 11.72 9.69
C ASP A 76 -19.70 11.13 11.07
N ALA A 77 -19.54 9.81 11.24
CA ALA A 77 -19.74 9.14 12.53
C ALA A 77 -18.71 9.58 13.60
N MET A 78 -17.47 9.83 13.21
CA MET A 78 -16.40 10.24 14.13
C MET A 78 -16.37 11.74 14.42
N GLY A 79 -16.82 12.57 13.48
CA GLY A 79 -16.81 14.03 13.59
C GLY A 79 -15.40 14.65 13.52
N ASP A 80 -15.33 15.99 13.66
CA ASP A 80 -14.06 16.72 13.76
C ASP A 80 -13.53 16.62 15.19
N VAL A 81 -12.94 15.47 15.54
CA VAL A 81 -12.22 15.32 16.81
C VAL A 81 -11.02 16.28 16.76
N PRO A 82 -10.97 17.33 17.60
CA PRO A 82 -9.80 18.19 17.65
C PRO A 82 -8.61 17.31 18.03
N PRO A 83 -7.42 17.50 17.41
CA PRO A 83 -6.23 16.77 17.84
C PRO A 83 -6.06 17.00 19.34
N THR A 84 -6.26 15.94 20.13
CA THR A 84 -6.17 15.94 21.60
C THR A 84 -4.77 16.43 22.04
N PRO A 85 -4.64 16.91 23.30
CA PRO A 85 -3.87 18.10 23.70
C PRO A 85 -2.36 18.00 23.43
N PRO A 86 -1.61 19.11 23.51
CA PRO A 86 -0.19 19.12 23.20
C PRO A 86 0.55 18.02 23.97
N VAL A 87 1.46 17.34 23.28
CA VAL A 87 2.47 16.48 23.90
C VAL A 87 3.16 17.32 24.96
N SER A 88 2.91 17.02 26.24
CA SER A 88 3.73 17.47 27.34
C SER A 88 5.13 16.95 27.08
N ARG A 89 5.97 17.75 26.41
CA ARG A 89 7.40 17.48 26.36
C ARG A 89 7.85 17.41 27.82
N PRO A 90 8.44 16.29 28.28
CA PRO A 90 9.22 16.33 29.50
C PRO A 90 10.23 17.46 29.29
N THR A 91 10.11 18.51 30.09
CA THR A 91 11.09 19.59 30.05
C THR A 91 12.41 18.93 30.42
N THR A 92 13.41 19.01 29.54
CA THR A 92 14.76 18.58 29.89
C THR A 92 15.12 19.22 31.23
N PRO A 93 15.49 18.45 32.27
CA PRO A 93 15.91 19.03 33.52
C PRO A 93 17.04 20.02 33.23
N LYS A 94 16.84 21.29 33.56
CA LYS A 94 17.93 22.26 33.54
C LYS A 94 18.85 21.91 34.70
N THR A 95 19.82 21.04 34.45
CA THR A 95 20.95 20.88 35.35
C THR A 95 21.69 22.22 35.35
N TYR A 96 21.54 22.97 36.43
CA TYR A 96 22.35 24.14 36.71
C TYR A 96 23.76 23.61 36.99
N ILE A 97 24.60 23.53 35.95
CA ILE A 97 26.02 23.28 36.14
C ILE A 97 26.60 24.60 36.62
N ASP A 98 26.85 24.64 37.92
CA ASP A 98 27.58 25.68 38.60
C ASP A 98 28.94 25.85 37.91
N SER A 99 29.23 27.09 37.53
CA SER A 99 30.46 27.46 36.85
C SER A 99 31.61 27.39 37.85
N ASN A 100 32.28 26.24 37.94
CA ASN A 100 33.64 26.17 38.45
C ASN A 100 34.50 25.32 37.53
N GLY A 101 35.53 25.99 37.00
CA GLY A 101 36.25 25.56 35.80
C GLY A 101 36.93 24.21 35.92
N LEU A 102 36.80 23.42 34.85
CA LEU A 102 37.86 22.53 34.42
C LEU A 102 38.14 22.77 32.94
N ARG A 103 39.41 23.08 32.74
CA ARG A 103 40.11 23.48 31.53
C ARG A 103 39.92 22.44 30.43
N ARG A 104 39.57 22.88 29.21
CA ARG A 104 39.70 22.07 27.98
C ARG A 104 41.12 21.52 27.91
N THR A 105 41.30 20.22 28.13
CA THR A 105 42.48 19.50 27.69
C THR A 105 42.12 18.75 26.42
N SER A 106 42.97 18.96 25.42
CA SER A 106 43.04 18.25 24.16
C SER A 106 42.90 16.73 24.32
N SER A 107 42.29 16.13 23.30
CA SER A 107 42.36 14.72 22.92
C SER A 107 43.60 14.00 23.44
N SER A 108 43.39 13.05 24.35
CA SER A 108 44.31 11.94 24.55
C SER A 108 43.75 10.75 23.78
N GLU A 109 44.60 10.14 22.96
CA GLU A 109 44.34 8.91 22.22
C GLU A 109 43.88 7.81 23.18
N ALA A 110 42.57 7.62 23.27
CA ALA A 110 41.99 6.41 23.83
C ALA A 110 41.83 5.40 22.68
N THR A 111 42.85 4.58 22.48
CA THR A 111 42.72 3.29 21.82
C THR A 111 41.85 2.37 22.69
N CYS A 112 40.54 2.59 22.68
CA CYS A 112 39.61 1.54 23.08
C CYS A 112 39.65 0.48 21.98
N SER A 113 40.55 -0.49 22.14
CA SER A 113 40.50 -1.75 21.41
C SER A 113 39.17 -2.42 21.75
N MET A 114 38.14 -2.19 20.92
CA MET A 114 36.99 -3.06 20.91
C MET A 114 37.47 -4.37 20.30
N VAL A 115 37.66 -5.39 21.14
CA VAL A 115 37.80 -6.77 20.67
C VAL A 115 36.43 -7.15 20.10
N ILE A 116 36.27 -6.92 18.80
CA ILE A 116 35.16 -7.48 18.03
C ILE A 116 35.44 -8.98 17.94
N GLY A 117 34.80 -9.75 18.83
CA GLY A 117 34.77 -11.20 18.70
C GLY A 117 34.12 -11.61 17.39
N SER A 118 34.48 -12.80 16.88
CA SER A 118 33.94 -13.38 15.65
C SER A 118 32.41 -13.33 15.62
N PRO A 119 31.78 -13.00 14.47
CA PRO A 119 30.33 -12.93 14.36
C PRO A 119 29.78 -14.34 14.13
N GLU A 120 29.79 -15.18 15.16
CA GLU A 120 29.16 -16.49 15.08
C GLU A 120 27.74 -16.40 15.65
N ALA A 121 26.81 -15.87 14.84
CA ALA A 121 25.39 -16.04 15.10
C ALA A 121 25.03 -17.51 14.78
N HIS A 122 24.84 -18.33 15.81
CA HIS A 122 24.46 -19.73 15.62
C HIS A 122 22.96 -19.85 15.29
N PRO A 123 22.55 -20.71 14.33
CA PRO A 123 21.16 -20.84 13.89
C PRO A 123 20.13 -21.19 14.97
N HIS A 124 20.59 -21.64 16.14
CA HIS A 124 19.74 -22.16 17.21
C HIS A 124 19.72 -21.30 18.47
N GLU A 125 20.40 -20.15 18.47
CA GLU A 125 20.33 -19.23 19.60
C GLU A 125 18.95 -18.55 19.60
N PRO A 126 18.14 -18.71 20.67
CA PRO A 126 16.87 -18.01 20.74
C PRO A 126 17.18 -16.52 20.73
N ILE A 127 16.65 -15.81 19.74
CA ILE A 127 16.67 -14.35 19.72
C ILE A 127 15.77 -13.90 20.87
N THR A 128 16.32 -13.86 22.08
CA THR A 128 15.69 -13.15 23.19
C THR A 128 15.87 -11.69 22.85
N VAL A 129 14.92 -11.12 22.10
CA VAL A 129 14.76 -9.68 22.06
C VAL A 129 14.42 -9.30 23.49
N ALA A 130 15.44 -8.97 24.27
CA ALA A 130 15.25 -8.28 25.53
C ALA A 130 14.62 -6.95 25.12
N VAL A 131 13.28 -6.93 25.10
CA VAL A 131 12.49 -5.71 24.96
C VAL A 131 13.02 -4.81 26.05
N GLY A 132 13.86 -3.85 25.66
CA GLY A 132 14.60 -3.03 26.61
C GLY A 132 13.61 -2.39 27.58
N ALA A 133 14.04 -2.14 28.81
CA ALA A 133 13.22 -1.46 29.82
C ALA A 133 12.70 -0.08 29.34
N ASP A 134 13.21 0.44 28.22
CA ASP A 134 12.84 1.68 27.54
C ASP A 134 11.96 1.49 26.28
N ALA A 135 11.43 0.29 26.03
CA ALA A 135 10.52 0.06 24.90
C ALA A 135 9.19 0.78 25.15
N GLU A 136 8.91 1.82 24.36
CA GLU A 136 7.61 2.49 24.33
C GLU A 136 6.49 1.47 24.15
N GLU A 137 5.38 1.64 24.88
CA GLU A 137 4.21 0.76 24.78
C GLU A 137 3.78 0.62 23.31
N THR A 138 3.53 -0.60 22.83
CA THR A 138 3.19 -0.91 21.43
C THR A 138 2.05 -0.02 20.90
N THR A 139 1.10 0.32 21.77
CA THR A 139 0.00 1.27 21.51
C THR A 139 0.50 2.66 21.12
N LEU A 140 1.47 3.23 21.86
CA LEU A 140 2.03 4.55 21.59
C LEU A 140 2.79 4.59 20.27
N GLN A 141 3.50 3.51 19.93
CA GLN A 141 4.19 3.38 18.65
C GLN A 141 3.20 3.37 17.49
N ARG A 142 2.11 2.59 17.59
CA ARG A 142 1.05 2.53 16.57
C ARG A 142 0.36 3.89 16.39
N ILE A 143 0.07 4.59 17.48
CA ILE A 143 -0.49 5.96 17.43
C ILE A 143 0.49 6.92 16.72
N ALA A 144 1.79 6.87 17.03
CA ALA A 144 2.79 7.71 16.38
C ALA A 144 2.89 7.44 14.86
N ILE A 145 2.73 6.18 14.45
CA ILE A 145 2.68 5.77 13.04
C ILE A 145 1.39 6.30 12.39
N ALA A 146 0.22 6.12 13.01
CA ALA A 146 -1.07 6.59 12.50
C ALA A 146 -1.12 8.11 12.27
N ARG A 147 -0.38 8.91 13.07
CA ARG A 147 -0.28 10.37 12.90
C ARG A 147 0.25 10.80 11.53
N ARG A 148 0.92 9.93 10.76
CA ARG A 148 1.37 10.26 9.39
C ARG A 148 0.20 10.50 8.41
N PHE A 149 -0.98 9.95 8.70
CA PHE A 149 -2.20 10.24 7.92
C PHE A 149 -2.82 11.60 8.26
N PHE A 150 -2.45 12.22 9.39
CA PHE A 150 -3.04 13.48 9.81
C PHE A 150 -2.54 14.66 8.97
N SER A 151 -3.49 15.41 8.41
CA SER A 151 -3.23 16.67 7.69
C SER A 151 -3.31 17.86 8.65
N LYS A 152 -2.36 18.79 8.54
CA LYS A 152 -2.33 20.02 9.36
C LYS A 152 -3.63 20.83 9.24
N THR A 153 -4.19 20.89 8.05
CA THR A 153 -5.46 21.53 7.71
C THR A 153 -6.32 20.51 6.99
N ALA A 154 -7.62 20.45 7.32
CA ALA A 154 -8.56 19.66 6.55
C ALA A 154 -8.60 20.21 5.10
N PRO A 155 -8.54 19.34 4.07
CA PRO A 155 -8.67 19.79 2.69
C PRO A 155 -10.02 20.49 2.45
N ALA A 156 -10.04 21.52 1.61
CA ALA A 156 -11.25 22.27 1.28
C ALA A 156 -12.19 21.55 0.29
N PHE A 157 -11.84 20.34 -0.13
CA PHE A 157 -12.59 19.51 -1.06
C PHE A 157 -13.00 18.20 -0.37
N THR A 158 -14.13 17.63 -0.80
CA THR A 158 -14.66 16.40 -0.19
C THR A 158 -13.83 15.19 -0.57
N ILE A 159 -13.96 14.10 0.20
CA ILE A 159 -13.31 12.83 -0.15
C ILE A 159 -13.79 12.29 -1.50
N ALA A 160 -15.08 12.46 -1.81
CA ALA A 160 -15.67 12.11 -3.10
C ALA A 160 -14.96 12.79 -4.28
N GLN A 161 -14.79 14.11 -4.22
CA GLN A 161 -14.10 14.88 -5.26
C GLN A 161 -12.64 14.44 -5.41
N TYR A 162 -11.97 14.13 -4.30
CA TYR A 162 -10.59 13.68 -4.30
C TYR A 162 -10.42 12.30 -4.96
N LEU A 163 -11.28 11.34 -4.60
CA LEU A 163 -11.24 9.98 -5.12
C LEU A 163 -11.71 9.90 -6.58
N GLN A 164 -12.72 10.68 -6.97
CA GLN A 164 -13.10 10.86 -8.37
C GLN A 164 -11.93 11.38 -9.20
N ARG A 165 -11.23 12.42 -8.72
CA ARG A 165 -10.02 12.92 -9.39
C ARG A 165 -8.95 11.84 -9.53
N LEU A 166 -8.72 11.03 -8.48
CA LEU A 166 -7.79 9.90 -8.56
C LEU A 166 -8.20 8.90 -9.64
N HIS A 167 -9.48 8.53 -9.72
CA HIS A 167 -9.99 7.62 -10.74
C HIS A 167 -9.87 8.18 -12.16
N THR A 168 -10.20 9.46 -12.37
CA THR A 168 -10.11 10.11 -13.68
C THR A 168 -8.69 10.10 -14.24
N PHE A 169 -7.68 10.36 -13.39
CA PHE A 169 -6.28 10.44 -13.85
C PHE A 169 -5.51 9.13 -13.69
N CYS A 170 -5.93 8.25 -12.80
CA CYS A 170 -5.31 6.98 -12.47
C CYS A 170 -6.43 5.95 -12.20
N PRO A 171 -7.13 5.47 -13.24
CA PRO A 171 -8.15 4.46 -13.06
C PRO A 171 -7.51 3.17 -12.53
N HIS A 172 -8.20 2.52 -11.60
CA HIS A 172 -7.85 1.20 -11.08
C HIS A 172 -9.04 0.26 -11.25
N SER A 173 -8.76 -1.04 -11.19
CA SER A 173 -9.77 -2.10 -11.19
C SER A 173 -10.69 -2.01 -9.96
N PRO A 174 -11.91 -2.56 -10.04
CA PRO A 174 -12.82 -2.61 -8.90
C PRO A 174 -12.20 -3.26 -7.66
N GLY A 175 -11.41 -4.32 -7.87
CA GLY A 175 -10.72 -5.05 -6.80
C GLY A 175 -9.81 -4.16 -5.96
N VAL A 176 -9.17 -3.14 -6.54
CA VAL A 176 -8.34 -2.19 -5.80
C VAL A 176 -9.16 -1.32 -4.87
N TYR A 177 -10.29 -0.77 -5.33
CA TYR A 177 -11.14 0.09 -4.50
C TYR A 177 -11.80 -0.71 -3.37
N LEU A 178 -12.26 -1.91 -3.68
CA LEU A 178 -12.82 -2.85 -2.71
C LEU A 178 -11.78 -3.27 -1.65
N THR A 179 -10.58 -3.62 -2.07
CA THR A 179 -9.45 -3.95 -1.16
C THR A 179 -9.08 -2.74 -0.29
N ALA A 180 -9.05 -1.54 -0.86
CA ALA A 180 -8.80 -0.31 -0.13
C ALA A 180 -9.88 -0.05 0.93
N ALA A 181 -11.15 -0.35 0.65
CA ALA A 181 -12.24 -0.25 1.63
C ALA A 181 -12.00 -1.20 2.82
N VAL A 182 -11.60 -2.45 2.55
CA VAL A 182 -11.24 -3.42 3.61
C VAL A 182 -10.08 -2.93 4.47
N TYR A 183 -9.02 -2.38 3.86
CA TYR A 183 -7.90 -1.81 4.61
C TYR A 183 -8.35 -0.66 5.52
N CYS A 184 -9.19 0.24 5.00
CA CYS A 184 -9.75 1.33 5.80
C CYS A 184 -10.65 0.80 6.93
N HIS A 185 -11.50 -0.18 6.67
CA HIS A 185 -12.36 -0.81 7.69
C HIS A 185 -11.52 -1.47 8.79
N ARG A 186 -10.48 -2.24 8.43
CA ARG A 186 -9.56 -2.85 9.42
C ARG A 186 -8.94 -1.79 10.33
N LEU A 187 -8.38 -0.73 9.75
CA LEU A 187 -7.67 0.30 10.51
C LEU A 187 -8.58 1.24 11.31
N CYS A 188 -9.77 1.54 10.80
CA CYS A 188 -10.67 2.54 11.38
C CYS A 188 -11.76 1.93 12.28
N VAL A 189 -12.16 0.68 12.03
CA VAL A 189 -13.30 0.03 12.71
C VAL A 189 -12.83 -1.17 13.55
N ALA A 190 -12.08 -2.11 12.96
CA ALA A 190 -11.68 -3.32 13.66
C ALA A 190 -10.60 -3.06 14.72
N ASP A 191 -9.50 -2.40 14.30
CA ASP A 191 -8.34 -2.18 15.15
C ASP A 191 -8.37 -0.80 15.83
N LEU A 192 -9.22 0.13 15.36
CA LEU A 192 -9.33 1.51 15.87
C LEU A 192 -7.98 2.26 15.92
N MET A 193 -7.06 1.94 15.00
CA MET A 193 -5.70 2.49 14.97
C MET A 193 -5.63 3.88 14.35
N VAL A 194 -6.47 4.16 13.36
CA VAL A 194 -6.52 5.43 12.66
C VAL A 194 -7.90 6.05 12.83
N PRO A 195 -8.03 7.22 13.48
CA PRO A 195 -9.31 7.89 13.53
C PRO A 195 -9.67 8.42 12.14
N ALA A 196 -10.78 7.95 11.57
CA ALA A 196 -11.33 8.44 10.31
C ALA A 196 -11.98 9.82 10.54
N THR A 197 -11.24 10.89 10.26
CA THR A 197 -11.71 12.28 10.36
C THR A 197 -11.43 12.99 9.05
N ASN A 198 -12.04 14.16 8.84
CA ASN A 198 -11.77 15.01 7.67
C ASN A 198 -10.29 15.40 7.48
N ARG A 199 -9.43 15.17 8.48
CA ARG A 199 -7.99 15.45 8.42
C ARG A 199 -7.15 14.23 8.04
N THR A 200 -7.68 13.02 8.17
CA THR A 200 -6.95 11.76 7.96
C THR A 200 -7.40 11.02 6.71
N ILE A 201 -8.70 11.04 6.38
CA ILE A 201 -9.30 10.20 5.34
C ILE A 201 -8.66 10.35 3.94
N HIS A 202 -8.27 11.56 3.52
CA HIS A 202 -7.68 11.76 2.18
C HIS A 202 -6.31 11.09 2.05
N ARG A 203 -5.46 11.21 3.07
CA ARG A 203 -4.13 10.58 3.07
C ARG A 203 -4.22 9.08 3.29
N LEU A 204 -5.15 8.66 4.14
CA LEU A 204 -5.42 7.24 4.39
C LEU A 204 -5.90 6.54 3.12
N SER A 205 -6.91 7.09 2.45
CA SER A 205 -7.46 6.53 1.21
C SER A 205 -6.45 6.51 0.06
N LEU A 206 -5.64 7.57 -0.10
CA LEU A 206 -4.55 7.58 -1.07
C LEU A 206 -3.56 6.43 -0.83
N ALA A 207 -3.18 6.21 0.44
CA ALA A 207 -2.27 5.13 0.81
C ALA A 207 -2.93 3.76 0.60
N ALA A 208 -4.18 3.59 1.00
CA ALA A 208 -4.94 2.35 0.86
C ALA A 208 -5.06 1.94 -0.61
N ILE A 209 -5.49 2.85 -1.50
CA ILE A 209 -5.57 2.60 -2.95
C ILE A 209 -4.18 2.27 -3.50
N ARG A 210 -3.15 3.01 -3.06
CA ARG A 210 -1.79 2.78 -3.56
C ARG A 210 -1.26 1.40 -3.18
N VAL A 211 -1.42 0.99 -1.92
CA VAL A 211 -0.98 -0.33 -1.47
C VAL A 211 -1.83 -1.44 -2.09
N ALA A 212 -3.15 -1.25 -2.18
CA ALA A 212 -4.06 -2.20 -2.84
C ALA A 212 -3.69 -2.40 -4.32
N SER A 213 -3.40 -1.33 -5.06
CA SER A 213 -2.95 -1.44 -6.46
C SER A 213 -1.66 -2.27 -6.61
N LYS A 214 -0.77 -2.23 -5.62
CA LYS A 214 0.47 -3.02 -5.63
C LYS A 214 0.25 -4.48 -5.24
N ALA A 215 -0.77 -4.77 -4.45
CA ALA A 215 -1.09 -6.10 -3.97
C ALA A 215 -1.97 -6.88 -4.97
N VAL A 216 -2.88 -6.19 -5.66
CA VAL A 216 -3.93 -6.82 -6.47
C VAL A 216 -3.69 -6.71 -7.98
N GLU A 217 -2.99 -5.66 -8.45
CA GLU A 217 -2.80 -5.43 -9.90
C GLU A 217 -1.36 -5.69 -10.34
N ASP A 218 -1.23 -6.31 -11.52
CA ASP A 218 0.06 -6.50 -12.19
C ASP A 218 0.60 -5.19 -12.77
N ASN A 219 -0.28 -4.41 -13.41
CA ASN A 219 0.07 -3.13 -14.02
C ASN A 219 -0.34 -1.97 -13.13
N LYS A 220 0.66 -1.28 -12.58
CA LYS A 220 0.47 -0.18 -11.62
C LYS A 220 1.01 1.13 -12.16
N TRP A 221 0.32 2.21 -11.83
CA TRP A 221 0.79 3.56 -12.12
C TRP A 221 2.12 3.86 -11.41
N THR A 222 2.97 4.67 -12.04
CA THR A 222 4.26 5.07 -11.46
C THR A 222 4.03 5.89 -10.19
N GLN A 223 4.99 5.80 -9.26
CA GLN A 223 4.96 6.57 -8.01
C GLN A 223 4.84 8.08 -8.25
N ASP A 224 5.52 8.58 -9.29
CA ASP A 224 5.50 9.98 -9.70
C ASP A 224 4.09 10.44 -10.07
N ARG A 225 3.41 9.67 -10.94
CA ARG A 225 2.06 9.97 -11.40
C ARG A 225 1.07 9.99 -10.22
N ILE A 226 1.06 8.93 -9.40
CA ILE A 226 0.18 8.86 -8.23
C ILE A 226 0.47 10.00 -7.26
N SER A 227 1.73 10.38 -7.01
CA SER A 227 2.05 11.47 -6.08
C SER A 227 1.54 12.83 -6.58
N LYS A 228 1.66 13.10 -7.89
CA LYS A 228 1.18 14.33 -8.53
C LYS A 228 -0.34 14.42 -8.51
N VAL A 229 -1.03 13.31 -8.81
CA VAL A 229 -2.49 13.25 -8.72
C VAL A 229 -2.92 13.31 -7.25
N GLY A 230 -2.25 12.62 -6.33
CA GLY A 230 -2.56 12.66 -4.90
C GLY A 230 -2.26 14.01 -4.22
N GLY A 231 -1.51 14.91 -4.86
CA GLY A 231 -1.14 16.21 -4.29
C GLY A 231 -0.09 16.12 -3.17
N VAL A 232 0.76 15.10 -3.21
CA VAL A 232 1.82 14.85 -2.21
C VAL A 232 3.17 14.66 -2.89
N SER A 233 4.27 14.83 -2.15
CA SER A 233 5.59 14.49 -2.70
C SER A 233 5.77 12.97 -2.83
N LYS A 234 6.67 12.51 -3.70
CA LYS A 234 6.99 11.07 -3.83
C LYS A 234 7.39 10.43 -2.51
N THR A 235 8.21 11.14 -1.73
CA THR A 235 8.67 10.70 -0.41
C THR A 235 7.52 10.62 0.59
N GLN A 236 6.60 11.60 0.55
CA GLN A 236 5.41 11.54 1.40
C GLN A 236 4.53 10.35 1.02
N LEU A 237 4.29 10.11 -0.27
CA LEU A 237 3.52 8.94 -0.72
C LEU A 237 4.19 7.64 -0.26
N MET A 238 5.50 7.50 -0.45
CA MET A 238 6.27 6.34 0.01
C MET A 238 6.11 6.13 1.53
N ASN A 239 6.23 7.21 2.32
CA ASN A 239 6.05 7.13 3.76
C ASN A 239 4.63 6.70 4.13
N LEU A 240 3.60 7.23 3.46
CA LEU A 240 2.21 6.84 3.70
C LEU A 240 1.96 5.36 3.40
N GLU A 241 2.54 4.83 2.32
CA GLU A 241 2.46 3.41 1.99
C GLU A 241 3.10 2.53 3.06
N VAL A 242 4.34 2.85 3.44
CA VAL A 242 5.05 2.11 4.50
C VAL A 242 4.27 2.19 5.82
N THR A 243 3.69 3.34 6.13
CA THR A 243 2.80 3.50 7.30
C THR A 243 1.65 2.51 7.27
N LEU A 244 0.94 2.45 6.14
CA LEU A 244 -0.21 1.56 5.99
C LEU A 244 0.20 0.09 6.14
N CYS A 245 1.29 -0.33 5.49
CA CYS A 245 1.78 -1.70 5.60
C CYS A 245 2.13 -2.09 7.03
N PHE A 246 2.79 -1.19 7.79
CA PHE A 246 3.09 -1.45 9.20
C PHE A 246 1.84 -1.54 10.07
N LEU A 247 0.82 -0.68 9.83
CA LEU A 247 -0.40 -0.75 10.61
C LEU A 247 -1.26 -1.98 10.28
N LEU A 248 -1.14 -2.51 9.06
CA LEU A 248 -1.78 -3.76 8.64
C LEU A 248 -0.95 -5.00 9.00
N ASP A 249 0.17 -4.85 9.71
CA ASP A 249 1.12 -5.93 10.00
C ASP A 249 1.55 -6.72 8.73
N PHE A 250 1.61 -6.03 7.58
CA PHE A 250 1.86 -6.58 6.23
C PHE A 250 0.86 -7.66 5.77
N ASP A 251 -0.26 -7.83 6.45
CA ASP A 251 -1.36 -8.68 6.02
C ASP A 251 -2.23 -7.97 4.97
N LEU A 252 -1.76 -8.05 3.72
CA LEU A 252 -2.37 -7.43 2.55
C LEU A 252 -3.28 -8.40 1.77
N GLY A 253 -3.48 -9.62 2.26
CA GLY A 253 -4.34 -10.60 1.62
C GLY A 253 -5.80 -10.24 1.84
N VAL A 254 -6.59 -10.15 0.76
CA VAL A 254 -8.04 -9.95 0.84
C VAL A 254 -8.72 -11.08 0.09
N THR A 255 -9.63 -11.75 0.79
CA THR A 255 -10.48 -12.83 0.26
C THR A 255 -11.89 -12.32 0.00
N ASP A 256 -12.63 -13.00 -0.87
CA ASP A 256 -14.02 -12.64 -1.20
C ASP A 256 -14.92 -12.61 0.05
N THR A 257 -14.65 -13.48 1.03
CA THR A 257 -15.37 -13.52 2.30
C THR A 257 -15.13 -12.26 3.14
N MET A 258 -13.87 -11.80 3.22
CA MET A 258 -13.52 -10.57 3.97
C MET A 258 -14.17 -9.32 3.35
N LEU A 259 -14.24 -9.27 2.02
CA LEU A 259 -14.96 -8.23 1.29
C LEU A 259 -16.44 -8.24 1.63
N ALA A 260 -17.07 -9.41 1.58
CA ALA A 260 -18.49 -9.57 1.89
C ALA A 260 -18.82 -9.21 3.35
N GLU A 261 -17.94 -9.53 4.29
CA GLU A 261 -18.13 -9.22 5.71
C GLU A 261 -17.96 -7.73 6.01
N SER A 262 -16.92 -7.08 5.48
CA SER A 262 -16.65 -5.66 5.74
C SER A 262 -17.81 -4.79 5.30
N LEU A 263 -18.37 -5.05 4.11
CA LEU A 263 -19.49 -4.31 3.55
C LEU A 263 -20.84 -4.64 4.20
N LYS A 264 -21.01 -5.83 4.79
CA LYS A 264 -22.19 -6.15 5.61
C LYS A 264 -22.21 -5.38 6.92
N HIS A 265 -21.06 -5.27 7.59
CA HIS A 265 -20.95 -4.54 8.85
C HIS A 265 -21.18 -3.03 8.68
N GLU A 266 -20.70 -2.46 7.58
CA GLU A 266 -20.87 -1.05 7.25
C GLU A 266 -22.36 -0.65 7.15
N ARG A 267 -23.20 -1.50 6.54
CA ARG A 267 -24.66 -1.25 6.45
C ARG A 267 -25.44 -1.63 7.71
N ALA A 268 -24.93 -2.54 8.53
CA ALA A 268 -25.57 -2.91 9.80
C ALA A 268 -25.39 -1.82 10.87
N ALA A 269 -24.29 -1.07 10.84
CA ALA A 269 -24.04 0.08 11.72
C ALA A 269 -24.90 1.32 11.39
N GLN A 270 -25.57 1.33 10.24
CA GLN A 270 -26.43 2.42 9.75
C GLN A 270 -27.93 2.24 10.07
N ARG A 271 -28.33 1.17 10.77
CA ARG A 271 -29.70 0.91 11.23
C ARG A 271 -29.82 1.09 12.73
#